data_AF-A0A5E5BRV6-F1
#
_entry.id   AF-A0A5E5BRV6-F1
#
_cell.length_a   1.000
_cell.length_b   1.000
_cell.length_c   1.000
_cell.angle_alpha   90.00
_cell.angle_beta   90.00
_cell.angle_gamma   90.00
#
_symmetry.space_group_name_H-M   'P 1'
#
loop_
_entity.id
_entity.type
_entity.pdbx_description
1 polymer ?
#
loop_
_entity_poly.entity_id
_entity_poly.type
_entity_poly.pdbx_seq_one_letter_code
_entity_poly.pdbx_strand_id
1 'polypeptide(L)'
;MKPTISLAQLEQLRRNAKRLARGKCIPLHAAQARIAADCGYRNWSQLVRGVDSAKVPTRVPAASLIDARTRHYLHGDQSETDAAQYFCVMCDQMVPAEHFFDGMHDREKSVERYLRSALNFETWSPAELRNLRRPDNPTNVLSEDVAAYHEARVAKEASRSPFNRWILRQINRDEPIGDLARDVKSDRDFPVSEASLEELIDYLSSQGAVDGAIRAMRDAHAEFLKCGPQVG
;
A
#
# COMPACT_ATOMS: atom_id res chain seq x y z
N MET A 1 -33.65 17.10 -4.51
CA MET A 1 -33.65 15.96 -3.57
C MET A 1 -32.34 15.99 -2.81
N LYS A 2 -32.33 15.92 -1.47
CA LYS A 2 -31.08 15.90 -0.69
C LYS A 2 -30.50 14.48 -0.68
N PRO A 3 -29.19 14.28 -0.87
CA PRO A 3 -28.60 12.95 -0.83
C PRO A 3 -28.79 12.34 0.55
N THR A 4 -29.36 11.13 0.60
CA THR A 4 -29.49 10.34 1.83
C THR A 4 -28.10 9.81 2.21
N ILE A 5 -27.58 10.26 3.35
CA ILE A 5 -26.24 9.91 3.83
C ILE A 5 -26.38 8.75 4.82
N SER A 6 -25.57 7.70 4.66
CA SER A 6 -25.50 6.57 5.59
C SER A 6 -24.63 6.87 6.82
N LEU A 7 -24.72 6.05 7.87
CA LEU A 7 -23.90 6.22 9.07
C LEU A 7 -22.40 6.10 8.77
N ALA A 8 -22.01 5.17 7.89
CA ALA A 8 -20.62 5.02 7.44
C ALA A 8 -20.14 6.26 6.66
N GLN A 9 -21.00 6.82 5.80
CA GLN A 9 -20.71 8.08 5.11
C GLN A 9 -20.60 9.26 6.09
N LEU A 10 -21.39 9.29 7.17
CA LEU A 10 -21.27 10.32 8.20
C LEU A 10 -19.92 10.27 8.93
N GLU A 11 -19.46 9.08 9.31
CA GLU A 11 -18.13 8.89 9.91
C GLU A 11 -17.02 9.26 8.94
N GLN A 12 -17.21 8.98 7.65
CA GLN A 12 -16.31 9.40 6.59
C GLN A 12 -16.20 10.92 6.49
N LEU A 13 -17.34 11.63 6.48
CA LEU A 13 -17.37 13.09 6.44
C LEU A 13 -16.72 13.71 7.69
N ARG A 14 -16.80 13.07 8.87
CA ARG A 14 -16.09 13.52 10.08
C ARG A 14 -14.58 13.43 9.92
N ARG A 15 -14.08 12.35 9.31
CA ARG A 15 -12.65 12.17 9.04
C ARG A 15 -12.15 13.18 8.01
N ASN A 16 -12.92 13.42 6.96
CA ASN A 16 -12.63 14.43 5.95
C ASN A 16 -12.59 15.84 6.55
N ALA A 17 -13.51 16.17 7.47
CA ALA A 17 -13.49 17.45 8.17
C ALA A 17 -12.20 17.66 8.98
N LYS A 18 -11.72 16.61 9.65
CA LYS A 18 -10.45 16.66 10.39
C LYS A 18 -9.24 16.83 9.47
N ARG A 19 -9.20 16.13 8.32
CA ARG A 19 -8.13 16.30 7.33
C ARG A 19 -8.14 17.70 6.72
N LEU A 20 -9.32 18.21 6.35
CA LEU A 20 -9.49 19.54 5.80
C LEU A 20 -9.09 20.64 6.80
N ALA A 21 -9.46 20.48 8.07
CA ALA A 21 -9.06 21.39 9.15
C ALA A 21 -7.53 21.47 9.29
N ARG A 22 -6.85 20.32 9.25
CA ARG A 22 -5.39 20.23 9.33
C ARG A 22 -4.71 20.80 8.08
N GLY A 23 -5.14 20.39 6.89
CA GLY A 23 -4.50 20.77 5.63
C GLY A 23 -4.69 22.25 5.27
N LYS A 24 -5.78 22.89 5.70
CA LYS A 24 -6.06 24.31 5.43
C LYS A 24 -5.88 25.21 6.67
N CYS A 25 -5.37 24.68 7.78
CA CYS A 25 -5.25 25.38 9.06
C CYS A 25 -6.53 26.14 9.46
N ILE A 26 -7.70 25.53 9.25
CA ILE A 26 -9.00 26.11 9.62
C ILE A 26 -9.59 25.40 10.84
N PRO A 27 -10.38 26.08 11.68
CA PRO A 27 -11.10 25.44 12.77
C PRO A 27 -11.98 24.29 12.29
N LEU A 28 -12.07 23.20 13.07
CA LEU A 28 -12.83 21.99 12.70
C LEU A 28 -14.30 22.28 12.35
N HIS A 29 -14.94 23.21 13.07
CA HIS A 29 -16.33 23.58 12.80
C HIS A 29 -16.50 24.25 11.42
N ALA A 30 -15.51 25.02 10.97
CA ALA A 30 -15.52 25.65 9.65
C ALA A 30 -15.29 24.60 8.55
N ALA A 31 -14.43 23.61 8.80
CA ALA A 31 -14.26 22.46 7.90
C ALA A 31 -15.54 21.61 7.80
N GLN A 32 -16.22 21.34 8.92
CA GLN A 32 -17.51 20.65 8.95
C GLN A 32 -18.61 21.42 8.22
N ALA A 33 -18.67 22.75 8.38
CA ALA A 33 -19.65 23.58 7.66
C ALA A 33 -19.45 23.54 6.14
N ARG A 34 -18.21 23.55 5.67
CA ARG A 34 -17.88 23.40 4.23
C ARG A 34 -18.32 22.06 3.69
N ILE A 35 -17.96 20.98 4.37
CA ILE A 35 -18.35 19.62 3.98
C ILE A 35 -19.88 19.44 4.01
N ALA A 36 -20.56 20.03 4.99
CA ALA A 36 -22.02 19.99 5.02
C ALA A 36 -22.65 20.71 3.82
N ALA A 37 -22.11 21.89 3.46
CA ALA A 37 -22.56 22.63 2.28
C ALA A 37 -22.32 21.86 0.98
N ASP A 38 -21.17 21.20 0.84
CA ASP A 38 -20.83 20.34 -0.31
C ASP A 38 -21.81 19.16 -0.44
N CYS A 39 -22.31 18.64 0.68
CA CYS A 39 -23.36 17.63 0.71
C CYS A 39 -24.79 18.18 0.56
N GLY A 40 -24.96 19.50 0.36
CA GLY A 40 -26.27 20.15 0.20
C GLY A 40 -27.02 20.44 1.51
N TYR A 41 -26.32 20.46 2.65
CA TYR A 41 -26.87 20.77 3.97
C TYR A 41 -26.40 22.14 4.47
N ARG A 42 -27.26 22.90 5.17
CA ARG A 42 -26.90 24.26 5.62
C ARG A 42 -25.87 24.27 6.74
N ASN A 43 -25.82 23.20 7.52
CA ASN A 43 -24.84 23.02 8.58
C ASN A 43 -24.69 21.54 8.93
N TRP A 44 -23.63 21.25 9.68
CA TRP A 44 -23.27 19.91 10.09
C TRP A 44 -24.37 19.19 10.88
N SER A 45 -25.08 19.90 11.76
CA SER A 45 -26.18 19.34 12.55
C SER A 45 -27.37 18.89 11.68
N GLN A 46 -27.68 19.62 10.61
CA GLN A 46 -28.70 19.21 9.64
C GLN A 46 -28.29 17.98 8.84
N LEU A 47 -26.99 17.87 8.52
CA LEU A 47 -26.44 16.69 7.85
C LEU A 47 -26.59 15.44 8.74
N VAL A 48 -26.20 15.54 10.02
CA VAL A 48 -26.33 14.44 11.00
C VAL A 48 -27.79 14.01 11.17
N ARG A 49 -28.73 14.96 11.31
CA ARG A 49 -30.17 14.66 11.45
C ARG A 49 -30.78 14.02 10.21
N GLY A 50 -30.23 14.29 9.02
CA GLY A 50 -30.65 13.65 7.78
C GLY A 50 -30.37 12.14 7.76
N VAL A 51 -29.31 11.70 8.45
CA VAL A 51 -28.93 10.28 8.61
C VAL A 51 -29.91 9.54 9.53
N ASP A 52 -30.31 10.18 10.64
CA ASP A 52 -31.25 9.59 11.60
C ASP A 52 -32.67 9.42 11.04
N SER A 53 -33.07 10.29 10.10
CA SER A 53 -34.41 10.29 9.49
C SER A 53 -34.58 9.25 8.37
N ALA A 54 -33.48 8.68 7.86
CA ALA A 54 -33.49 7.68 6.80
C ALA A 54 -33.75 6.23 7.30
N LYS A 55 -34.07 6.06 8.58
CA LYS A 55 -34.27 4.77 9.26
C LYS A 55 -35.59 4.03 8.92
N VAL A 56 -36.31 4.42 7.88
CA VAL A 56 -37.54 3.70 7.46
C VAL A 56 -37.19 2.66 6.40
N PRO A 57 -37.42 1.35 6.63
CA PRO A 57 -37.01 0.32 5.70
C PRO A 57 -38.02 0.20 4.55
N THR A 58 -37.61 0.55 3.34
CA THR A 58 -38.36 0.23 2.12
C THR A 58 -38.00 -1.19 1.68
N ARG A 59 -39.00 -2.08 1.71
CA ARG A 59 -38.92 -3.49 1.31
C ARG A 59 -38.62 -3.62 -0.19
N VAL A 60 -37.52 -4.28 -0.56
CA VAL A 60 -37.18 -4.64 -1.95
C VAL A 60 -37.49 -6.14 -2.17
N PRO A 61 -38.04 -6.57 -3.33
CA PRO A 61 -38.38 -7.97 -3.58
C PRO A 61 -37.17 -8.83 -3.94
N ALA A 62 -37.31 -10.13 -3.67
CA ALA A 62 -36.27 -11.15 -3.76
C ALA A 62 -35.94 -11.54 -5.20
N ALA A 63 -34.66 -11.42 -5.56
CA ALA A 63 -33.85 -12.47 -6.21
C ALA A 63 -32.48 -11.88 -6.59
N SER A 64 -31.50 -12.02 -5.71
CA SER A 64 -30.11 -12.18 -6.12
C SER A 64 -29.35 -12.77 -4.95
N LEU A 65 -28.47 -13.72 -5.23
CA LEU A 65 -27.49 -14.28 -4.31
C LEU A 65 -26.42 -13.22 -3.96
N ILE A 66 -26.85 -12.01 -3.62
CA ILE A 66 -25.96 -10.95 -3.15
C ILE A 66 -25.69 -11.31 -1.71
N ASP A 67 -24.48 -11.77 -1.45
CA ASP A 67 -23.93 -11.79 -0.11
C ASP A 67 -24.19 -10.41 0.52
N ALA A 68 -25.10 -10.40 1.51
CA ALA A 68 -25.65 -9.20 2.12
C ALA A 68 -24.60 -8.43 2.95
N ARG A 69 -23.39 -8.98 3.10
CA ARG A 69 -22.25 -8.30 3.71
C ARG A 69 -21.84 -7.08 2.88
N THR A 70 -21.37 -6.07 3.59
CA THR A 70 -20.87 -4.83 2.97
C THR A 70 -19.61 -5.14 2.15
N ARG A 71 -19.54 -4.64 0.93
CA ARG A 71 -18.33 -4.75 0.10
C ARG A 71 -17.16 -4.02 0.76
N HIS A 72 -16.08 -4.73 1.00
CA HIS A 72 -14.77 -4.18 1.35
C HIS A 72 -13.98 -3.94 0.07
N TYR A 73 -13.48 -2.72 -0.08
CA TYR A 73 -12.67 -2.31 -1.23
C TYR A 73 -11.22 -2.14 -0.79
N LEU A 74 -10.31 -2.76 -1.53
CA LEU A 74 -8.88 -2.49 -1.42
C LEU A 74 -8.48 -1.39 -2.40
N HIS A 75 -7.26 -0.87 -2.24
CA HIS A 75 -6.74 0.17 -3.11
C HIS A 75 -6.73 -0.29 -4.58
N GLY A 76 -7.38 0.47 -5.46
CA GLY A 76 -7.53 0.16 -6.87
C GLY A 76 -8.70 -0.77 -7.20
N ASP A 77 -9.46 -1.29 -6.22
CA ASP A 77 -10.62 -2.16 -6.51
C ASP A 77 -11.72 -1.35 -7.21
N GLN A 78 -12.26 -1.89 -8.30
CA GLN A 78 -13.36 -1.30 -9.05
C GLN A 78 -14.68 -1.34 -8.25
N SER A 79 -15.49 -0.29 -8.40
CA SER A 79 -16.84 -0.20 -7.82
C SER A 79 -17.75 -1.32 -8.34
N GLU A 80 -18.62 -1.85 -7.47
CA GLU A 80 -19.67 -2.78 -7.90
C GLU A 80 -20.81 -2.08 -8.65
N THR A 81 -20.96 -0.76 -8.50
CA THR A 81 -22.08 0.01 -9.06
C THR A 81 -21.68 0.92 -10.21
N ASP A 82 -20.39 1.18 -10.40
CA ASP A 82 -19.86 2.09 -11.41
C ASP A 82 -18.49 1.63 -11.93
N ALA A 83 -18.48 1.03 -13.12
CA ALA A 83 -17.27 0.50 -13.73
C ALA A 83 -16.21 1.58 -14.03
N ALA A 84 -16.58 2.87 -14.04
CA ALA A 84 -15.64 3.96 -14.23
C ALA A 84 -14.92 4.39 -12.93
N GLN A 85 -15.25 3.79 -11.79
CA GLN A 85 -14.72 4.20 -10.48
C GLN A 85 -13.97 3.09 -9.76
N TYR A 86 -12.89 3.49 -9.08
CA TYR A 86 -11.98 2.64 -8.34
C TYR A 86 -11.69 3.22 -6.96
N PHE A 87 -11.52 2.37 -5.95
CA PHE A 87 -11.33 2.84 -4.59
C PHE A 87 -9.89 3.26 -4.31
N CYS A 88 -9.67 4.52 -3.94
CA CYS A 88 -8.36 4.98 -3.48
C CYS A 88 -8.31 5.02 -1.96
N VAL A 89 -7.50 4.16 -1.31
CA VAL A 89 -7.29 4.16 0.15
C VAL A 89 -6.67 5.46 0.67
N MET A 90 -5.84 6.14 -0.13
CA MET A 90 -5.17 7.38 0.30
C MET A 90 -6.14 8.56 0.38
N CYS A 91 -7.01 8.67 -0.62
CA CYS A 91 -8.07 9.66 -0.64
C CYS A 91 -9.28 9.22 0.18
N ASP A 92 -9.43 7.91 0.37
CA ASP A 92 -10.56 7.25 1.03
C ASP A 92 -11.88 7.58 0.31
N GLN A 93 -11.85 7.43 -1.02
CA GLN A 93 -12.96 7.75 -1.93
C GLN A 93 -12.88 6.91 -3.21
N MET A 94 -14.00 6.85 -3.93
CA MET A 94 -14.04 6.33 -5.30
C MET A 94 -13.57 7.41 -6.27
N VAL A 95 -12.62 7.07 -7.15
CA VAL A 95 -11.96 7.98 -8.10
C VAL A 95 -11.94 7.34 -9.48
N PRO A 96 -11.81 8.11 -10.57
CA PRO A 96 -11.64 7.54 -11.90
C PRO A 96 -10.24 6.90 -12.06
N ALA A 97 -10.04 6.08 -13.10
CA ALA A 97 -8.81 5.31 -13.29
C ALA A 97 -7.56 6.22 -13.39
N GLU A 98 -7.70 7.36 -14.06
CA GLU A 98 -6.65 8.34 -14.32
C GLU A 98 -6.02 8.86 -13.02
N HIS A 99 -6.77 8.87 -11.92
CA HIS A 99 -6.28 9.26 -10.59
C HIS A 99 -5.03 8.45 -10.15
N PHE A 100 -4.90 7.21 -10.61
CA PHE A 100 -3.77 6.33 -10.27
C PHE A 100 -2.55 6.55 -11.18
N PHE A 101 -2.71 7.28 -12.29
CA PHE A 101 -1.69 7.46 -13.33
C PHE A 101 -1.21 8.92 -13.49
N ASP A 102 -2.03 9.90 -13.12
CA ASP A 102 -1.75 11.33 -13.31
C ASP A 102 -0.74 11.94 -12.31
N GLY A 103 0.04 11.11 -11.62
CA GLY A 103 1.06 11.58 -10.67
C GLY A 103 0.52 12.16 -9.35
N MET A 104 -0.81 12.13 -9.13
CA MET A 104 -1.43 12.43 -7.82
C MET A 104 -0.88 11.51 -6.71
N HIS A 105 -0.50 10.30 -7.09
CA HIS A 105 0.17 9.34 -6.25
C HIS A 105 1.34 8.70 -6.99
N ASP A 106 2.38 8.37 -6.24
CA ASP A 106 3.49 7.57 -6.74
C ASP A 106 2.97 6.17 -7.14
N ARG A 107 3.28 5.76 -8.38
CA ARG A 107 2.75 4.53 -8.98
C ARG A 107 3.27 3.29 -8.25
N GLU A 108 4.57 3.22 -7.96
CA GLU A 108 5.16 2.10 -7.23
C GLU A 108 4.58 1.98 -5.83
N LYS A 109 4.48 3.10 -5.10
CA LYS A 109 3.85 3.12 -3.76
C LYS A 109 2.37 2.76 -3.79
N SER A 110 1.69 2.98 -4.91
CA SER A 110 0.29 2.56 -5.08
C SER A 110 0.20 1.03 -5.20
N VAL A 111 1.08 0.40 -6.00
CA VAL A 111 1.20 -1.06 -6.09
C VAL A 111 1.54 -1.67 -4.72
N GLU A 112 2.56 -1.17 -4.04
CA GLU A 112 2.96 -1.66 -2.72
C GLU A 112 1.84 -1.55 -1.69
N ARG A 113 1.07 -0.46 -1.75
CA ARG A 113 -0.07 -0.26 -0.87
C ARG A 113 -1.16 -1.28 -1.13
N TYR A 114 -1.48 -1.55 -2.39
CA TYR A 114 -2.43 -2.61 -2.74
C TYR A 114 -1.95 -3.96 -2.21
N LEU A 115 -0.70 -4.36 -2.49
CA LEU A 115 -0.14 -5.63 -2.05
C LEU A 115 -0.20 -5.80 -0.52
N ARG A 116 0.20 -4.77 0.23
CA ARG A 116 0.09 -4.77 1.69
C ARG A 116 -1.36 -4.89 2.18
N SER A 117 -2.28 -4.18 1.53
CA SER A 117 -3.71 -4.25 1.87
C SER A 117 -4.30 -5.63 1.58
N ALA A 118 -3.89 -6.28 0.49
CA ALA A 118 -4.30 -7.63 0.15
C ALA A 118 -3.80 -8.66 1.18
N LEU A 119 -2.50 -8.63 1.50
CA LEU A 119 -1.92 -9.48 2.54
C LEU A 119 -2.60 -9.28 3.90
N ASN A 120 -2.83 -8.03 4.30
CA ASN A 120 -3.54 -7.75 5.54
C ASN A 120 -4.96 -8.33 5.53
N PHE A 121 -5.69 -8.20 4.42
CA PHE A 121 -7.05 -8.73 4.28
C PHE A 121 -7.08 -10.26 4.38
N GLU A 122 -6.10 -10.96 3.83
CA GLU A 122 -5.97 -12.42 3.93
C GLU A 122 -5.76 -12.90 5.37
N THR A 123 -5.16 -12.07 6.23
CA THR A 123 -4.93 -12.40 7.65
C THR A 123 -6.14 -12.15 8.56
N TRP A 124 -7.23 -11.56 8.04
CA TRP A 124 -8.39 -11.22 8.86
C TRP A 124 -9.15 -12.46 9.33
N SER A 125 -9.55 -12.43 10.59
CA SER A 125 -10.33 -13.49 11.21
C SER A 125 -11.77 -13.54 10.68
N PRO A 126 -12.46 -14.69 10.79
CA PRO A 126 -13.88 -14.79 10.46
C PRO A 126 -14.74 -13.76 11.23
N ALA A 127 -14.32 -13.37 12.44
CA ALA A 127 -14.96 -12.35 13.24
C ALA A 127 -14.93 -10.96 12.58
N GLU A 128 -13.81 -10.59 11.97
CA GLU A 128 -13.62 -9.33 11.24
C GLU A 128 -14.39 -9.35 9.91
N LEU A 129 -14.46 -10.51 9.26
CA LEU A 129 -15.17 -10.73 7.99
C LEU A 129 -16.69 -10.94 8.14
N ARG A 130 -17.24 -10.93 9.36
CA ARG A 130 -18.68 -11.21 9.61
C ARG A 130 -19.62 -10.34 8.76
N ASN A 131 -19.29 -9.05 8.62
CA ASN A 131 -20.13 -8.08 7.91
C ASN A 131 -19.47 -7.54 6.65
N LEU A 132 -18.30 -8.07 6.29
CA LEU A 132 -17.49 -7.60 5.18
C LEU A 132 -17.28 -8.73 4.17
N ARG A 133 -17.36 -8.41 2.89
CA ARG A 133 -17.00 -9.33 1.81
C ARG A 133 -16.08 -8.65 0.82
N ARG A 134 -15.22 -9.44 0.19
CA ARG A 134 -14.51 -9.10 -1.04
C ARG A 134 -14.66 -10.30 -1.97
N PRO A 135 -15.01 -10.13 -3.25
CA PRO A 135 -15.02 -11.22 -4.22
C PRO A 135 -13.64 -11.84 -4.35
N ASP A 136 -13.60 -13.12 -4.73
CA ASP A 136 -12.35 -13.86 -4.91
C ASP A 136 -11.50 -13.30 -6.07
N ASN A 137 -12.14 -12.78 -7.12
CA ASN A 137 -11.47 -12.16 -8.26
C ASN A 137 -12.01 -10.74 -8.55
N PRO A 138 -11.64 -9.74 -7.73
CA PRO A 138 -12.10 -8.39 -7.92
C PRO A 138 -11.28 -7.69 -9.00
N THR A 139 -11.95 -7.03 -9.95
CA THR A 139 -11.31 -6.15 -10.92
C THR A 139 -10.57 -5.03 -10.18
N ASN A 140 -9.28 -4.84 -10.51
CA ASN A 140 -8.44 -3.82 -9.91
C ASN A 140 -7.68 -3.06 -11.00
N VAL A 141 -7.62 -1.73 -10.89
CA VAL A 141 -6.94 -0.87 -11.88
C VAL A 141 -5.42 -1.09 -11.91
N LEU A 142 -4.84 -1.62 -10.83
CA LEU A 142 -3.41 -1.87 -10.68
C LEU A 142 -3.02 -3.32 -11.04
N SER A 143 -3.94 -4.14 -11.57
CA SER A 143 -3.67 -5.57 -11.82
C SER A 143 -2.45 -5.82 -12.71
N GLU A 144 -2.29 -5.05 -13.80
CA GLU A 144 -1.13 -5.18 -14.70
C GLU A 144 0.17 -4.74 -14.01
N ASP A 145 0.12 -3.63 -13.26
CA ASP A 145 1.28 -3.13 -12.50
C ASP A 145 1.73 -4.12 -11.42
N VAL A 146 0.79 -4.77 -10.75
CA VAL A 146 1.04 -5.80 -9.75
C VAL A 146 1.70 -7.01 -10.39
N ALA A 147 1.23 -7.45 -11.55
CA ALA A 147 1.85 -8.54 -12.30
C ALA A 147 3.31 -8.19 -12.68
N ALA A 148 3.52 -7.01 -13.26
CA ALA A 148 4.85 -6.52 -13.61
C ALA A 148 5.78 -6.41 -12.38
N TYR A 149 5.26 -5.96 -11.23
CA TYR A 149 6.01 -5.91 -9.98
C TYR A 149 6.46 -7.32 -9.54
N HIS A 150 5.55 -8.30 -9.56
CA HIS A 150 5.90 -9.68 -9.21
C HIS A 150 6.92 -10.28 -10.17
N GLU A 151 6.75 -10.08 -11.48
CA GLU A 151 7.70 -10.53 -12.50
C GLU A 151 9.09 -9.91 -12.29
N ALA A 152 9.17 -8.60 -12.04
CA ALA A 152 10.42 -7.91 -11.75
C ALA A 152 11.09 -8.47 -10.48
N ARG A 153 10.31 -8.79 -9.43
CA ARG A 153 10.83 -9.41 -8.20
C ARG A 153 11.35 -10.82 -8.45
N VAL A 154 10.65 -11.63 -9.24
CA VAL A 154 11.09 -12.97 -9.64
C VAL A 154 12.37 -12.89 -10.47
N ALA A 155 12.43 -11.99 -11.45
CA ALA A 155 13.61 -11.77 -12.27
C ALA A 155 14.81 -11.30 -11.43
N LYS A 156 14.58 -10.36 -10.50
CA LYS A 156 15.60 -9.88 -9.56
C LYS A 156 16.13 -11.03 -8.70
N GLU A 157 15.26 -11.86 -8.13
CA GLU A 157 15.67 -13.05 -7.36
C GLU A 157 16.40 -14.09 -8.20
N ALA A 158 15.94 -14.35 -9.43
CA ALA A 158 16.58 -15.29 -10.35
C ALA A 158 17.99 -14.84 -10.75
N SER A 159 18.20 -13.52 -10.91
CA SER A 159 19.50 -12.92 -11.22
C SER A 159 20.49 -12.95 -10.06
N ARG A 160 20.05 -13.26 -8.83
CA ARG A 160 20.86 -13.12 -7.61
C ARG A 160 22.18 -13.91 -7.71
N SER A 161 23.32 -13.23 -7.53
CA SER A 161 24.65 -13.82 -7.64
C SER A 161 24.98 -14.74 -6.45
N PRO A 162 25.93 -15.68 -6.61
CA PRO A 162 26.43 -16.50 -5.51
C PRO A 162 26.96 -15.66 -4.33
N PHE A 163 27.67 -14.57 -4.60
CA PHE A 163 28.16 -13.66 -3.55
C PHE A 163 26.99 -13.01 -2.81
N ASN A 164 25.99 -12.48 -3.52
CA ASN A 164 24.83 -11.85 -2.88
C ASN A 164 24.06 -12.84 -1.98
N ARG A 165 23.90 -14.10 -2.41
CA ARG A 165 23.32 -15.16 -1.56
C ARG A 165 24.19 -15.45 -0.33
N TRP A 166 25.51 -15.48 -0.50
CA TRP A 166 26.44 -15.76 0.59
C TRP A 166 26.46 -14.64 1.64
N ILE A 167 26.53 -13.36 1.23
CA ILE A 167 26.59 -12.23 2.16
C ILE A 167 25.32 -12.12 2.99
N LEU A 168 24.15 -12.44 2.42
CA LEU A 168 22.88 -12.42 3.17
C LEU A 168 22.76 -13.52 4.24
N ARG A 169 23.62 -14.54 4.21
CA ARG A 169 23.72 -15.52 5.31
C ARG A 169 24.54 -15.00 6.49
N GLN A 170 25.29 -13.90 6.31
CA GLN A 170 26.19 -13.34 7.32
C GLN A 170 25.50 -12.37 8.30
N ILE A 171 24.19 -12.14 8.16
CA ILE A 171 23.43 -11.10 8.89
C ILE A 171 23.45 -11.22 10.42
N ASN A 172 23.81 -12.38 10.96
CA ASN A 172 23.85 -12.66 12.40
C ASN A 172 25.27 -12.57 12.99
N ARG A 173 26.26 -12.09 12.23
CA ARG A 173 27.61 -11.81 12.76
C ARG A 173 27.62 -10.45 13.48
N ASP A 174 28.41 -10.36 14.53
CA ASP A 174 28.60 -9.14 15.35
C ASP A 174 29.87 -8.35 14.95
N GLU A 175 30.40 -8.62 13.77
CA GLU A 175 31.59 -7.97 13.21
C GLU A 175 31.25 -7.21 11.93
N PRO A 176 32.18 -6.41 11.36
CA PRO A 176 31.88 -5.52 10.24
C PRO A 176 31.22 -6.18 9.01
N ILE A 177 31.50 -7.46 8.73
CA ILE A 177 30.85 -8.21 7.63
C ILE A 177 29.36 -8.46 7.95
N GLY A 178 29.02 -8.71 9.22
CA GLY A 178 27.64 -8.87 9.66
C GLY A 178 26.84 -7.56 9.63
N ASP A 179 27.47 -6.45 10.00
CA ASP A 179 26.90 -5.10 9.82
C ASP A 179 26.61 -4.83 8.34
N LEU A 180 27.61 -5.03 7.48
CA LEU A 180 27.46 -4.89 6.03
C LEU A 180 26.33 -5.78 5.48
N ALA A 181 26.23 -7.02 5.94
CA ALA A 181 25.18 -7.94 5.50
C ALA A 181 23.76 -7.44 5.87
N ARG A 182 23.61 -6.80 7.04
CA ARG A 182 22.33 -6.18 7.45
C ARG A 182 22.00 -4.97 6.59
N ASP A 183 23.00 -4.18 6.22
CA ASP A 183 22.83 -3.04 5.31
C ASP A 183 22.43 -3.50 3.91
N VAL A 184 23.14 -4.48 3.33
CA VAL A 184 22.83 -5.10 2.04
C VAL A 184 21.42 -5.70 2.03
N LYS A 185 20.96 -6.31 3.13
CA LYS A 185 19.61 -6.86 3.24
C LYS A 185 18.54 -5.76 3.25
N SER A 186 18.85 -4.61 3.84
CA SER A 186 17.91 -3.50 4.02
C SER A 186 17.83 -2.60 2.78
N ASP A 187 18.94 -2.52 2.04
CA ASP A 187 19.04 -1.77 0.80
C ASP A 187 18.31 -2.51 -0.35
N ARG A 188 17.19 -1.91 -0.78
CA ARG A 188 16.36 -2.45 -1.86
C ARG A 188 17.01 -2.33 -3.23
N ASP A 189 17.93 -1.39 -3.39
CA ASP A 189 18.56 -1.04 -4.67
C ASP A 189 19.96 -1.64 -4.81
N PHE A 190 20.46 -2.29 -3.75
CA PHE A 190 21.75 -2.98 -3.77
C PHE A 190 21.86 -3.94 -4.97
N PRO A 191 23.00 -3.95 -5.69
CA PRO A 191 23.24 -4.84 -6.81
C PRO A 191 23.13 -6.31 -6.40
N VAL A 192 22.11 -7.01 -6.94
CA VAL A 192 21.90 -8.43 -6.62
C VAL A 192 22.50 -9.37 -7.65
N SER A 193 22.66 -8.93 -8.90
CA SER A 193 23.20 -9.74 -10.00
C SER A 193 24.69 -9.98 -9.85
N GLU A 194 25.28 -10.71 -10.81
CA GLU A 194 26.74 -10.80 -10.88
C GLU A 194 27.31 -9.38 -11.00
N ALA A 195 28.16 -9.01 -10.05
CA ALA A 195 28.80 -7.71 -9.94
C ALA A 195 30.22 -7.96 -9.43
N SER A 196 31.20 -7.36 -10.10
CA SER A 196 32.58 -7.36 -9.66
C SER A 196 32.73 -6.62 -8.33
N LEU A 197 33.79 -6.92 -7.59
CA LEU A 197 34.11 -6.20 -6.36
C LEU A 197 34.23 -4.68 -6.61
N GLU A 198 34.74 -4.27 -7.76
CA GLU A 198 34.85 -2.86 -8.15
C GLU A 198 33.47 -2.21 -8.28
N GLU A 199 32.54 -2.83 -9.02
CA GLU A 199 31.16 -2.33 -9.16
C GLU A 199 30.42 -2.24 -7.83
N LEU A 200 30.64 -3.20 -6.92
CA LEU A 200 30.06 -3.18 -5.58
C LEU A 200 30.63 -2.05 -4.73
N ILE A 201 31.92 -1.77 -4.84
CA ILE A 201 32.58 -0.68 -4.13
C ILE A 201 32.15 0.67 -4.69
N ASP A 202 32.03 0.79 -6.02
CA ASP A 202 31.53 2.00 -6.69
C ASP A 202 30.10 2.29 -6.27
N TYR A 203 29.24 1.27 -6.21
CA TYR A 203 27.88 1.39 -5.69
C TYR A 203 27.89 1.93 -4.25
N LEU A 204 28.63 1.30 -3.33
CA LEU A 204 28.70 1.75 -1.94
C LEU A 204 29.22 3.19 -1.82
N SER A 205 30.24 3.53 -2.60
CA SER A 205 30.81 4.87 -2.63
C SER A 205 29.80 5.90 -3.12
N SER A 206 29.01 5.57 -4.14
CA SER A 206 27.94 6.44 -4.66
C SER A 206 26.82 6.68 -3.65
N GLN A 207 26.59 5.72 -2.74
CA GLN A 207 25.65 5.83 -1.62
C GLN A 207 26.25 6.57 -0.40
N GLY A 208 27.50 7.04 -0.49
CA GLY A 208 28.19 7.73 0.60
C GLY A 208 28.63 6.80 1.74
N ALA A 209 28.90 5.52 1.43
CA ALA A 209 29.37 4.57 2.43
C ALA A 209 30.71 5.02 3.04
N VAL A 210 30.86 4.78 4.34
CA VAL A 210 32.10 5.07 5.07
C VAL A 210 33.20 4.07 4.71
N ASP A 211 34.46 4.45 4.89
CA ASP A 211 35.63 3.60 4.61
C ASP A 211 35.54 2.23 5.30
N GLY A 212 34.95 2.17 6.49
CA GLY A 212 34.72 0.92 7.22
C GLY A 212 33.82 -0.06 6.46
N ALA A 213 32.76 0.42 5.80
CA ALA A 213 31.86 -0.40 5.00
C ALA A 213 32.53 -0.84 3.68
N ILE A 214 33.31 0.04 3.05
CA ILE A 214 34.11 -0.31 1.87
C ILE A 214 35.14 -1.40 2.22
N ARG A 215 35.81 -1.28 3.36
CA ARG A 215 36.74 -2.31 3.85
C ARG A 215 36.02 -3.62 4.14
N ALA A 216 34.88 -3.57 4.83
CA ALA A 216 34.06 -4.75 5.09
C ALA A 216 33.63 -5.45 3.78
N MET A 217 33.34 -4.70 2.71
CA MET A 217 33.01 -5.27 1.39
C MET A 217 34.20 -6.01 0.78
N ARG A 218 35.41 -5.42 0.85
CA ARG A 218 36.64 -6.08 0.38
C ARG A 218 36.92 -7.36 1.17
N ASP A 219 36.79 -7.30 2.49
CA ASP A 219 37.03 -8.44 3.39
C ASP A 219 35.99 -9.55 3.15
N ALA A 220 34.71 -9.20 3.03
CA ALA A 220 33.62 -10.11 2.69
C ALA A 220 33.84 -10.81 1.34
N HIS A 221 34.21 -10.07 0.30
CA HIS A 221 34.47 -10.63 -1.02
C HIS A 221 35.71 -11.55 -1.03
N ALA A 222 36.76 -11.18 -0.29
CA ALA A 222 37.93 -12.04 -0.11
C ALA A 222 37.59 -13.33 0.65
N GLU A 223 36.75 -13.26 1.70
CA GLU A 223 36.27 -14.42 2.45
C GLU A 223 35.42 -15.34 1.56
N PHE A 224 34.49 -14.76 0.78
CA PHE A 224 33.69 -15.50 -0.19
C PHE A 224 34.54 -16.27 -1.21
N LEU A 225 35.58 -15.63 -1.78
CA LEU A 225 36.49 -16.28 -2.73
C LEU A 225 37.32 -17.41 -2.09
N LYS A 226 37.67 -17.30 -0.80
CA LYS A 226 38.46 -18.31 -0.08
C LYS A 226 37.62 -19.52 0.33
N CYS A 227 36.40 -19.28 0.81
CA CYS A 227 35.59 -20.33 1.43
C CYS A 227 34.42 -20.81 0.56
N GLY A 228 34.12 -20.12 -0.54
CA GLY A 228 33.05 -20.44 -1.48
C GLY A 228 31.65 -20.49 -0.85
N PRO A 229 30.59 -20.65 -1.64
CA PRO A 229 29.27 -20.93 -1.09
C PRO A 229 29.31 -22.30 -0.43
N GLN A 230 29.34 -22.36 0.90
CA GLN A 230 29.10 -23.61 1.60
C GLN A 230 27.67 -24.07 1.24
N VAL A 231 27.61 -25.10 0.41
CA VAL A 231 26.38 -25.78 0.00
C VAL A 231 25.89 -26.50 1.24
N GLY A 232 24.89 -25.92 1.90
CA GLY A 232 24.06 -26.56 2.91
C GLY A 232 22.65 -26.63 2.37
#